data_AF-A0AAW2NP17-F1
#
_entry.id   AF-A0AAW2NP17-F1
#
_cell.length_a   1.000
_cell.length_b   1.000
_cell.length_c   1.000
_cell.angle_alpha   90.00
_cell.angle_beta   90.00
_cell.angle_gamma   90.00
#
_symmetry.space_group_name_H-M   'P 1'
#
loop_
_entity.id
_entity.type
_entity.pdbx_description
1 polymer ?
#
loop_
_entity_poly.entity_id
_entity_poly.type
_entity_poly.pdbx_seq_one_letter_code
_entity_poly.pdbx_strand_id
1 'polypeptide(L)' 'MGELTNTKQWKDELGIGYINRWRALSLNCKDKLSEASAIEMCIQGMHWGLIYILQRIKPRQF' A
#
# COMPACT_ATOMS: atom_id res chain seq x y z
N MET A 1 5.99 4.59 11.26
CA MET A 1 6.43 4.73 9.85
C MET A 1 7.26 3.56 9.31
N GLY A 2 8.35 3.14 9.97
CA GLY A 2 9.34 2.21 9.38
C GLY A 2 8.82 0.81 8.97
N GLU A 3 7.82 0.28 9.66
CA GLU A 3 7.19 -1.00 9.28
C GLU A 3 6.40 -0.87 7.97
N LEU A 4 5.73 0.27 7.73
CA LEU A 4 4.99 0.53 6.49
C LEU A 4 5.92 0.68 5.29
N THR A 5 7.04 1.38 5.44
CA THR A 5 8.03 1.58 4.36
C THR A 5 8.73 0.29 3.93
N ASN A 6 8.79 -0.71 4.82
CA ASN A 6 9.38 -2.01 4.53
C ASN A 6 8.35 -3.04 4.03
N THR A 7 7.06 -2.72 4.07
CA THR A 7 5.99 -3.66 3.71
C THR A 7 5.80 -3.69 2.19
N LYS A 8 6.31 -4.77 1.58
CA LYS A 8 6.12 -5.07 0.15
C LYS A 8 5.20 -6.27 -0.04
N GLN A 9 4.58 -6.35 -1.20
CA GLN A 9 3.79 -7.49 -1.63
C GLN A 9 4.72 -8.69 -1.79
N TRP A 10 4.34 -9.83 -1.20
CA TRP A 10 5.12 -11.05 -1.35
C TRP A 10 4.95 -11.64 -2.75
N LYS A 11 5.91 -12.48 -3.17
CA LYS A 11 5.96 -13.02 -4.54
C LYS A 11 4.66 -13.73 -4.95
N ASP A 12 4.07 -14.50 -4.04
CA ASP A 12 2.87 -15.31 -4.30
C ASP A 12 1.61 -14.76 -3.60
N GLU A 13 1.71 -13.56 -3.02
CA GLU A 13 0.58 -12.92 -2.36
C GLU A 13 -0.31 -12.20 -3.36
N LEU A 14 -1.62 -12.45 -3.27
CA LEU A 14 -2.63 -11.68 -4.02
C LEU A 14 -2.62 -10.22 -3.58
N GLY A 15 -2.83 -9.30 -4.52
CA GLY A 15 -2.84 -7.86 -4.23
C GLY A 15 -3.81 -7.49 -3.09
N ILE A 16 -4.95 -8.17 -2.98
CA ILE A 16 -5.90 -7.95 -1.89
C ILE A 16 -5.38 -8.41 -0.52
N GLY A 17 -4.59 -9.48 -0.46
CA GLY A 17 -3.94 -9.94 0.78
C GLY A 17 -2.95 -8.90 1.28
N TYR A 18 -2.16 -8.36 0.36
CA TYR A 18 -1.23 -7.26 0.64
C TYR A 18 -1.96 -6.01 1.14
N ILE A 19 -3.02 -5.56 0.45
CA ILE A 19 -3.82 -4.37 0.84
C ILE A 19 -4.37 -4.54 2.26
N ASN A 20 -4.92 -5.72 2.58
CA ASN A 20 -5.47 -5.98 3.90
C ASN A 20 -4.39 -5.95 4.99
N ARG A 21 -3.21 -6.53 4.74
CA ARG A 21 -2.06 -6.45 5.67
C ARG A 21 -1.61 -5.00 5.85
N TRP A 22 -1.47 -4.27 4.75
CA TRP A 22 -1.01 -2.88 4.76
C TRP A 22 -2.00 -1.98 5.51
N ARG A 23 -3.31 -2.18 5.31
CA ARG A 23 -4.37 -1.46 6.04
C ARG A 23 -4.31 -1.71 7.54
N ALA A 24 -4.13 -2.96 7.97
CA ALA A 24 -3.98 -3.32 9.38
C ALA A 24 -2.74 -2.67 10.02
N LEU A 25 -1.61 -2.64 9.29
CA LEU A 25 -0.39 -1.97 9.73
C LEU A 25 -0.56 -0.45 9.80
N SER A 26 -1.27 0.14 8.84
CA SER A 26 -1.55 1.58 8.80
C SER A 26 -2.42 2.02 9.97
N LEU A 27 -3.44 1.24 10.33
CA LEU A 27 -4.28 1.49 11.51
C LEU A 27 -3.50 1.44 12.82
N ASN A 28 -2.46 0.60 12.90
CA ASN A 28 -1.59 0.49 14.06
C ASN A 28 -0.46 1.53 14.06
N CYS A 29 -0.30 2.31 12.99
CA CYS A 29 0.73 3.33 12.90
C CYS A 29 0.33 4.56 13.72
N LYS A 30 1.16 4.94 14.70
CA LYS A 30 0.94 6.13 15.54
C LYS A 30 1.10 7.45 14.78
N ASP A 31 1.80 7.42 13.65
CA ASP A 31 2.01 8.58 12.81
C ASP A 31 0.74 8.85 11.99
N LYS A 32 0.24 10.10 12.04
CA LYS A 32 -0.89 10.52 11.20
C LYS A 32 -0.44 10.57 9.73
N LEU A 33 -0.78 9.54 8.97
CA LEU A 33 -0.65 9.56 7.52
C LEU A 33 -1.89 10.18 6.89
N SER A 34 -1.67 11.04 5.89
CA SER A 34 -2.77 11.45 5.01
C SER A 34 -3.19 10.25 4.17
N GLU A 35 -4.47 10.19 3.83
CA GLU A 35 -5.00 9.10 2.97
C GLU A 35 -4.24 9.02 1.64
N ALA A 36 -3.92 10.17 1.03
CA ALA A 36 -3.13 10.22 -0.19
C ALA A 36 -1.73 9.61 -0.03
N SER A 37 -1.02 9.95 1.05
CA SER A 37 0.32 9.39 1.33
C SER A 37 0.23 7.89 1.62
N ALA A 38 -0.82 7.45 2.32
CA ALA A 38 -1.05 6.04 2.58
C ALA A 38 -1.30 5.24 1.29
N ILE A 39 -2.11 5.77 0.38
CA ILE A 39 -2.37 5.17 -0.93
C ILE A 39 -1.06 5.07 -1.74
N GLU A 40 -0.31 6.16 -1.85
CA GLU A 40 0.94 6.17 -2.62
C GLU A 40 1.96 5.17 -2.09
N MET A 41 2.14 5.12 -0.76
CA MET A 41 3.05 4.17 -0.12
C MET A 41 2.60 2.72 -0.31
N CYS A 42 1.30 2.44 -0.19
CA CYS A 42 0.75 1.12 -0.45
C CYS A 42 1.00 0.70 -1.90
N ILE A 43 0.78 1.59 -2.88
CA ILE A 43 1.03 1.29 -4.29
C ILE A 43 2.51 0.97 -4.51
N GLN A 44 3.43 1.78 -3.97
CA GLN A 44 4.87 1.58 -4.14
C GLN A 44 5.38 0.23 -3.63
N GLY A 45 4.69 -0.38 -2.66
CA GLY A 45 5.04 -1.71 -2.16
C GLY A 45 4.45 -2.87 -2.98
N MET A 46 3.60 -2.63 -3.98
CA MET A 46 3.01 -3.69 -4.81
C MET A 46 3.97 -4.19 -5.90
N HIS A 47 3.60 -5.32 -6.54
CA HIS A 47 4.27 -5.77 -7.76
C HIS A 47 4.19 -4.73 -8.87
N TRP A 48 5.26 -4.65 -9.68
CA TRP A 48 5.41 -3.68 -10.78
C TRP A 48 4.21 -3.60 -11.73
N GLY A 49 3.58 -4.73 -12.04
CA GLY A 49 2.39 -4.77 -12.90
C GLY A 49 1.19 -4.02 -12.31
N LEU A 50 0.99 -4.10 -11.00
CA LEU A 50 -0.10 -3.39 -10.31
C LEU A 50 0.21 -1.90 -10.18
N ILE A 51 1.47 -1.54 -9.91
CA ILE A 51 1.91 -0.14 -9.86
C ILE A 51 1.56 0.58 -11.16
N TYR A 52 1.88 -0.03 -12.30
CA TYR A 52 1.63 0.58 -13.61
C TYR A 52 0.13 0.85 -13.87
N ILE A 53 -0.74 -0.09 -13.49
CA ILE A 53 -2.19 0.06 -13.65
C ILE A 53 -2.72 1.15 -12.72
N LEU A 54 -2.31 1.13 -11.45
CA LEU A 54 -2.80 2.06 -10.43
C LEU A 54 -2.31 3.50 -10.68
N GLN A 55 -1.11 3.70 -11.24
CA GLN A 55 -0.63 5.02 -11.65
C GLN A 55 -1.47 5.65 -12.78
N ARG A 56 -2.04 4.83 -13.66
CA ARG A 56 -2.93 5.31 -14.73
C ARG A 56 -4.32 5.66 -14.20
N ILE A 57 -4.85 4.84 -13.28
CA ILE A 57 -6.19 5.03 -12.70
C ILE A 57 -6.19 6.17 -11.67
N LYS A 58 -5.09 6.33 -10.91
CA LYS A 58 -4.93 7.27 -9.79
C LYS A 58 -6.07 7.12 -8.76
N PRO A 59 -6.07 6.03 -7.98
CA PRO A 59 -7.08 5.83 -6.94
C PRO A 59 -7.07 7.00 -5.96
N ARG A 60 -8.27 7.52 -5.65
CA ARG A 60 -8.45 8.65 -4.73
C ARG A 60 -8.69 8.22 -3.29
N GLN A 61 -9.04 6.95 -3.09
CA GLN A 61 -9.48 6.38 -1.82
C GLN A 61 -8.96 4.95 -1.68
N PHE A 62 -8.88 4.48 -0.44
CA PHE A 62 -8.37 3.17 -0.05
C PHE A 62 -9.46 2.08 0.05
#